data_AF-A0A843LCT9-F1
#
_entry.id   AF-A0A843LCT9-F1
#
_cell.length_a   1.000
_cell.length_b   1.000
_cell.length_c   1.000
_cell.angle_alpha   90.00
_cell.angle_beta   90.00
_cell.angle_gamma   90.00
#
_symmetry.space_group_name_H-M   'P 1'
#
loop_
_entity.id
_entity.type
_entity.pdbx_description
1 polymer ?
#
loop_
_entity_poly.entity_id
_entity_poly.type
_entity_poly.pdbx_seq_one_letter_code
_entity_poly.pdbx_strand_id
1 'polypeptide(L)'
;MHFEVLLEEESAQAAMKNILPKILRSEDSFQIHPYNGKKNLLNKLPGRLRGYRKWITSDYRIVILIDRDRDDCTLLKQELERIAAEAGLSTKTAPHHDGSFQVLNRIAIEELEAWFLGDMEALASAYPGISPTLSTKGKYRDPDAIVDAWETLERVLQRAGYPGRLQKIRVASSISRYMVPERNRSASFQSFCQGLQACIGQQS
;
A
#
# COMPACT_ATOMS: atom_id res chain seq x y z
N MET A 1 1.53 15.51 -11.96
CA MET A 1 0.28 15.01 -11.33
C MET A 1 0.39 15.18 -9.82
N HIS A 2 -0.72 15.30 -9.10
CA HIS A 2 -0.70 15.31 -7.64
C HIS A 2 -1.42 14.08 -7.06
N PHE A 3 -0.83 13.46 -6.03
CA PHE A 3 -1.37 12.28 -5.36
C PHE A 3 -1.75 12.56 -3.91
N GLU A 4 -3.03 12.43 -3.59
CA GLU A 4 -3.56 12.42 -2.22
C GLU A 4 -3.62 10.97 -1.73
N VAL A 5 -2.71 10.57 -0.84
CA VAL A 5 -2.54 9.18 -0.40
C VAL A 5 -3.13 9.00 1.00
N LEU A 6 -4.27 8.32 1.08
CA LEU A 6 -5.02 8.04 2.31
C LEU A 6 -4.67 6.63 2.80
N LEU A 7 -4.05 6.56 3.98
CA LEU A 7 -3.50 5.31 4.51
C LEU A 7 -4.14 4.93 5.84
N GLU A 8 -4.28 3.64 6.08
CA GLU A 8 -4.88 3.13 7.32
C GLU A 8 -4.16 3.60 8.60
N GLU A 9 -2.82 3.55 8.63
CA GLU A 9 -2.02 3.80 9.82
C GLU A 9 -0.64 4.43 9.54
N GLU A 10 0.07 4.81 10.61
CA GLU A 10 1.38 5.49 10.53
C GLU A 10 2.51 4.58 10.00
N SER A 11 2.42 3.26 10.20
CA SER A 11 3.40 2.31 9.65
C SER A 11 3.38 2.34 8.12
N ALA A 12 2.19 2.39 7.52
CA ALA A 12 1.97 2.54 6.10
C ALA A 12 2.51 3.89 5.59
N GLN A 13 2.32 4.98 6.34
CA GLN A 13 2.94 6.26 5.99
C GLN A 13 4.46 6.15 5.94
N ALA A 14 5.07 5.51 6.93
CA ALA A 14 6.52 5.34 6.97
C ALA A 14 7.04 4.53 5.77
N ALA A 15 6.31 3.49 5.35
CA ALA A 15 6.64 2.73 4.14
C ALA A 15 6.46 3.55 2.86
N MET A 16 5.32 4.22 2.70
CA MET A 16 4.97 4.97 1.49
C MET A 16 5.87 6.18 1.24
N LYS A 17 6.41 6.80 2.29
CA LYS A 17 7.45 7.85 2.15
C LYS A 17 8.68 7.37 1.37
N ASN A 18 9.02 6.08 1.46
CA ASN A 18 10.16 5.49 0.73
C ASN A 18 9.74 4.83 -0.60
N ILE A 19 8.52 4.31 -0.70
CA ILE A 19 8.05 3.54 -1.87
C ILE A 19 7.52 4.45 -2.98
N LEU A 20 6.72 5.48 -2.65
CA LEU A 20 6.12 6.36 -3.67
C LEU A 20 7.17 7.02 -4.57
N PRO A 21 8.30 7.56 -4.07
CA PRO A 21 9.35 8.14 -4.93
C PRO A 21 10.02 7.16 -5.89
N LYS A 22 9.87 5.84 -5.67
CA LYS A 22 10.42 4.81 -6.56
C LYS A 22 9.48 4.44 -7.71
N ILE A 23 8.21 4.85 -7.62
CA ILE A 23 7.15 4.51 -8.58
C ILE A 23 6.68 5.76 -9.34
N LEU A 24 6.55 6.89 -8.63
CA LEU A 24 6.11 8.15 -9.20
C LEU A 24 7.23 8.81 -10.00
N ARG A 25 6.86 9.64 -10.98
CA ARG A 25 7.82 10.43 -11.75
C ARG A 25 8.37 11.57 -10.90
N SER A 26 9.54 12.08 -11.26
CA SER A 26 10.19 13.19 -10.55
C SER A 26 9.35 14.48 -10.46
N GLU A 27 8.48 14.70 -11.44
CA GLU A 27 7.58 15.85 -11.56
C GLU A 27 6.24 15.65 -10.86
N ASP A 28 5.94 14.42 -10.43
CA ASP A 28 4.73 14.13 -9.67
C ASP A 28 4.93 14.48 -8.19
N SER A 29 3.90 15.03 -7.56
CA SER A 29 3.91 15.38 -6.15
C SER A 29 2.91 14.54 -5.38
N PHE A 30 3.11 14.36 -4.07
CA PHE A 30 2.20 13.60 -3.24
C PHE A 30 2.10 14.14 -1.81
N GLN A 31 0.94 13.94 -1.17
CA GLN A 31 0.72 14.14 0.26
C GLN A 31 0.16 12.86 0.87
N ILE A 32 0.66 12.49 2.06
CA ILE A 32 0.24 11.27 2.76
C ILE A 32 -0.57 11.66 4.00
N HIS A 33 -1.75 11.06 4.13
CA HIS A 33 -2.68 11.25 5.24
C HIS A 33 -2.94 9.90 5.92
N PRO A 34 -2.18 9.55 6.97
CA PRO A 34 -2.48 8.37 7.76
C PRO A 34 -3.72 8.61 8.63
N TYR A 35 -4.46 7.54 8.88
CA TYR A 35 -5.54 7.49 9.84
C TYR A 35 -5.08 6.68 11.07
N ASN A 36 -5.96 6.53 12.06
CA ASN A 36 -5.70 5.71 13.24
C ASN A 36 -6.52 4.41 13.15
N GLY A 37 -6.27 3.63 12.09
CA GLY A 37 -6.92 2.36 11.80
C GLY A 37 -8.08 2.42 10.80
N LYS A 38 -8.40 1.26 10.21
CA LYS A 38 -9.39 1.08 9.13
C LYS A 38 -10.73 1.72 9.40
N LYS A 39 -11.31 1.48 10.58
CA LYS A 39 -12.61 2.04 10.97
C LYS A 39 -12.62 3.57 10.91
N ASN A 40 -11.54 4.20 11.38
CA ASN A 40 -11.43 5.66 11.35
C ASN A 40 -11.27 6.19 9.92
N LEU A 41 -10.53 5.48 9.07
CA LEU A 41 -10.42 5.80 7.66
C LEU A 41 -11.79 5.70 6.97
N LEU A 42 -12.45 4.54 7.04
CA LEU A 42 -13.73 4.29 6.38
C LEU A 42 -14.81 5.28 6.83
N ASN A 43 -14.88 5.61 8.13
CA ASN A 43 -15.85 6.58 8.64
C ASN A 43 -15.63 8.00 8.08
N LYS A 44 -14.37 8.41 7.87
CA LYS A 44 -14.01 9.77 7.41
C LYS A 44 -13.95 9.87 5.89
N LEU A 45 -13.76 8.76 5.19
CA LEU A 45 -13.52 8.71 3.77
C LEU A 45 -14.65 9.38 2.95
N PRO A 46 -15.96 9.13 3.20
CA PRO A 46 -17.03 9.79 2.43
C PRO A 46 -16.97 11.32 2.51
N GLY A 47 -16.71 11.87 3.70
CA GLY A 47 -16.57 13.31 3.90
C GLY A 47 -15.33 13.87 3.22
N ARG A 48 -14.20 13.16 3.31
CA ARG A 48 -12.93 13.54 2.68
C ARG A 48 -13.05 13.59 1.16
N LEU A 49 -13.62 12.55 0.54
CA LEU A 49 -13.80 12.47 -0.91
C LEU A 49 -14.77 13.54 -1.44
N ARG A 50 -15.89 13.79 -0.75
CA ARG A 50 -16.79 14.91 -1.09
C ARG A 50 -16.10 16.27 -0.95
N GLY A 51 -15.18 16.41 0.00
CA GLY A 51 -14.34 17.58 0.15
C GLY A 51 -13.42 17.77 -1.06
N TYR A 52 -12.65 16.73 -1.41
CA TYR A 52 -11.77 16.72 -2.58
C TYR A 52 -12.50 17.04 -3.87
N ARG A 53 -13.65 16.40 -4.13
CA ARG A 53 -14.45 16.59 -5.36
C ARG A 53 -14.78 18.06 -5.68
N LYS A 54 -14.82 18.94 -4.68
CA LYS A 54 -15.12 20.37 -4.84
C LYS A 54 -13.98 21.19 -5.44
N TRP A 55 -12.73 20.72 -5.33
CA TRP A 55 -11.57 21.54 -5.66
C TRP A 55 -10.48 20.81 -6.46
N ILE A 56 -10.46 19.47 -6.46
CA ILE A 56 -9.46 18.72 -7.24
C ILE A 56 -9.68 18.91 -8.75
N THR A 57 -8.59 19.05 -9.47
CA THR A 57 -8.55 19.11 -10.93
C THR A 57 -8.32 17.73 -11.55
N SER A 58 -8.33 17.62 -12.88
CA SER A 58 -8.19 16.33 -13.60
C SER A 58 -6.81 15.69 -13.44
N ASP A 59 -5.80 16.42 -12.96
CA ASP A 59 -4.43 15.98 -12.67
C ASP A 59 -4.22 15.56 -11.20
N TYR A 60 -5.29 15.49 -10.40
CA TYR A 60 -5.26 14.90 -9.07
C TYR A 60 -5.62 13.42 -9.12
N ARG A 61 -4.96 12.63 -8.28
CA ARG A 61 -5.28 11.23 -8.04
C ARG A 61 -5.38 11.00 -6.54
N ILE A 62 -6.41 10.28 -6.12
CA ILE A 62 -6.63 9.89 -4.74
C ILE A 62 -6.31 8.41 -4.63
N VAL A 63 -5.33 8.06 -3.81
CA VAL A 63 -4.92 6.68 -3.59
C VAL A 63 -5.35 6.30 -2.19
N ILE A 64 -6.18 5.26 -2.09
CA ILE A 64 -6.61 4.71 -0.80
C ILE A 64 -5.97 3.34 -0.66
N LEU A 65 -5.24 3.15 0.43
CA LEU A 65 -4.61 1.88 0.78
C LEU A 65 -4.99 1.51 2.23
N ILE A 66 -5.61 0.35 2.36
CA ILE A 66 -5.98 -0.25 3.65
C ILE A 66 -5.52 -1.70 3.68
N ASP A 67 -5.40 -2.25 4.89
CA ASP A 67 -5.07 -3.65 5.06
C ASP A 67 -6.34 -4.49 4.96
N ARG A 68 -6.22 -5.73 4.49
CA ARG A 68 -7.36 -6.66 4.48
C ARG A 68 -7.65 -7.12 5.91
N ASP A 69 -6.63 -7.36 6.71
CA ASP A 69 -6.68 -8.09 7.97
C ASP A 69 -7.49 -9.40 7.80
N ARG A 70 -8.58 -9.54 8.55
CA ARG A 70 -9.52 -10.67 8.51
C ARG A 70 -10.77 -10.40 7.68
N ASP A 71 -10.86 -9.25 7.02
CA ASP A 71 -12.05 -8.88 6.26
C ASP A 71 -12.14 -9.67 4.93
N ASP A 72 -13.37 -9.77 4.42
CA ASP A 72 -13.60 -10.21 3.05
C ASP A 72 -13.10 -9.11 2.09
N CYS A 73 -12.06 -9.43 1.33
CA CYS A 73 -11.44 -8.49 0.41
C CYS A 73 -12.41 -7.97 -0.66
N THR A 74 -13.36 -8.79 -1.10
CA THR A 74 -14.34 -8.42 -2.12
C THR A 74 -15.33 -7.43 -1.56
N LEU A 75 -15.89 -7.70 -0.37
CA LEU A 75 -16.81 -6.79 0.30
C LEU A 75 -16.13 -5.47 0.67
N LEU A 76 -14.90 -5.53 1.18
CA LEU A 76 -14.11 -4.36 1.52
C LEU A 76 -13.82 -3.51 0.28
N LYS A 77 -13.47 -4.14 -0.85
CA LYS A 77 -13.27 -3.43 -2.12
C LYS A 77 -14.57 -2.80 -2.61
N GLN A 78 -15.70 -3.52 -2.55
CA GLN A 78 -17.01 -2.98 -2.95
C GLN A 78 -17.40 -1.77 -2.12
N GLU A 79 -17.14 -1.77 -0.81
CA GLU A 79 -17.42 -0.64 0.06
C GLU A 79 -16.60 0.60 -0.33
N LEU A 80 -15.30 0.45 -0.60
CA LEU A 80 -14.46 1.56 -1.07
C LEU A 80 -14.94 2.12 -2.42
N GLU A 81 -15.38 1.25 -3.33
CA GLU A 81 -15.96 1.66 -4.62
C GLU A 81 -17.28 2.42 -4.44
N ARG A 82 -18.17 1.93 -3.57
CA ARG A 82 -19.43 2.59 -3.24
C ARG A 82 -19.19 3.99 -2.65
N ILE A 83 -18.26 4.11 -1.70
CA ILE A 83 -17.91 5.40 -1.08
C ILE A 83 -17.42 6.41 -2.13
N ALA A 84 -16.57 5.99 -3.07
CA ALA A 84 -16.08 6.85 -4.15
C ALA A 84 -17.19 7.26 -5.12
N ALA A 85 -18.05 6.32 -5.52
CA ALA A 85 -19.19 6.57 -6.39
C ALA A 85 -20.18 7.56 -5.76
N GLU A 86 -20.50 7.41 -4.49
CA GLU A 86 -21.37 8.33 -3.74
C GLU A 86 -20.77 9.73 -3.55
N ALA A 87 -19.44 9.84 -3.59
CA ALA A 87 -18.74 11.11 -3.63
C ALA A 87 -18.68 11.72 -5.05
N GLY A 88 -19.19 11.04 -6.06
CA GLY A 88 -19.20 11.48 -7.46
C GLY A 88 -17.81 11.44 -8.11
N LEU A 89 -16.97 10.49 -7.71
CA LEU A 89 -15.62 10.28 -8.24
C LEU A 89 -15.53 8.94 -8.99
N SER A 90 -14.91 8.96 -10.16
CA SER A 90 -14.59 7.74 -10.93
C SER A 90 -13.40 7.01 -10.31
N THR A 91 -13.44 5.68 -10.40
CA THR A 91 -12.41 4.80 -9.86
C THR A 91 -11.72 4.02 -10.98
N LYS A 92 -10.56 3.42 -10.71
CA LYS A 92 -9.93 2.50 -11.67
C LYS A 92 -10.85 1.33 -12.08
N THR A 93 -11.75 0.89 -11.19
CA THR A 93 -12.69 -0.21 -11.46
C THR A 93 -13.88 0.27 -12.30
N ALA A 94 -14.32 1.51 -12.12
CA ALA A 94 -15.39 2.14 -12.87
C ALA A 94 -14.93 3.50 -13.43
N PRO A 95 -14.07 3.51 -14.47
CA PRO A 95 -13.57 4.74 -15.06
C PRO A 95 -14.66 5.45 -15.87
N HIS A 96 -14.39 6.70 -16.26
CA HIS A 96 -15.18 7.40 -17.27
C HIS A 96 -15.11 6.71 -18.63
N HIS A 97 -15.95 7.13 -19.57
CA HIS A 97 -16.00 6.57 -20.93
C HIS A 97 -14.67 6.69 -21.69
N ASP A 98 -13.89 7.72 -21.41
CA ASP A 98 -12.54 7.92 -21.96
C ASP A 98 -11.45 7.09 -21.23
N GLY A 99 -11.83 6.26 -20.26
CA GLY A 99 -10.93 5.45 -19.46
C GLY A 99 -10.28 6.20 -18.29
N SER A 100 -10.53 7.51 -18.13
CA SER A 100 -9.95 8.29 -17.04
C SER A 100 -10.61 8.00 -15.69
N PHE A 101 -9.84 8.12 -14.61
CA PHE A 101 -10.33 7.96 -13.25
C PHE A 101 -9.53 8.78 -12.23
N GLN A 102 -10.17 9.14 -11.12
CA GLN A 102 -9.54 9.93 -10.05
C GLN A 102 -9.16 9.10 -8.82
N VAL A 103 -9.85 8.01 -8.53
CA VAL A 103 -9.66 7.23 -7.30
C VAL A 103 -9.06 5.85 -7.59
N LEU A 104 -7.98 5.53 -6.88
CA LEU A 104 -7.33 4.23 -6.87
C LEU A 104 -7.53 3.56 -5.50
N ASN A 105 -8.47 2.61 -5.44
CA ASN A 105 -8.69 1.78 -4.26
C ASN A 105 -7.79 0.54 -4.29
N ARG A 106 -6.98 0.37 -3.23
CA ARG A 106 -6.06 -0.76 -3.04
C ARG A 106 -6.16 -1.32 -1.64
N ILE A 107 -5.91 -2.63 -1.57
CA ILE A 107 -5.96 -3.42 -0.34
C ILE A 107 -4.66 -4.20 -0.27
N ALA A 108 -3.91 -4.06 0.82
CA ALA A 108 -2.81 -4.98 1.13
C ALA A 108 -3.40 -6.30 1.65
N ILE A 109 -3.06 -7.41 1.00
CA ILE A 109 -3.64 -8.71 1.35
C ILE A 109 -2.92 -9.27 2.58
N GLU A 110 -3.72 -9.83 3.50
CA GLU A 110 -3.37 -10.01 4.91
C GLU A 110 -3.10 -8.65 5.56
N GLU A 111 -1.88 -8.13 5.45
CA GLU A 111 -1.46 -6.86 6.07
C GLU A 111 -0.32 -6.26 5.25
N LEU A 112 0.03 -5.00 5.49
CA LEU A 112 1.17 -4.34 4.85
C LEU A 112 2.49 -5.16 4.99
N GLU A 113 2.66 -5.90 6.08
CA GLU A 113 3.83 -6.73 6.33
C GLU A 113 4.05 -7.85 5.31
N ALA A 114 2.98 -8.31 4.64
CA ALA A 114 3.11 -9.24 3.52
C ALA A 114 3.93 -8.63 2.38
N TRP A 115 3.81 -7.30 2.16
CA TRP A 115 4.60 -6.60 1.15
C TRP A 115 6.09 -6.57 1.52
N PHE A 116 6.43 -6.46 2.80
CA PHE A 116 7.83 -6.53 3.26
C PHE A 116 8.41 -7.93 3.05
N LEU A 117 7.64 -8.98 3.36
CA LEU A 117 8.01 -10.37 3.10
C LEU A 117 8.08 -10.69 1.60
N GLY A 118 7.49 -9.86 0.75
CA GLY A 118 7.58 -9.96 -0.70
C GLY A 118 8.90 -9.50 -1.31
N ASP A 119 9.76 -8.81 -0.55
CA ASP A 119 11.09 -8.40 -1.00
C ASP A 119 12.16 -8.82 0.02
N MET A 120 12.63 -10.06 -0.11
CA MET A 120 13.55 -10.68 0.83
C MET A 120 14.95 -10.02 0.82
N GLU A 121 15.36 -9.52 -0.33
CA GLU A 121 16.61 -8.79 -0.49
C GLU A 121 16.54 -7.43 0.21
N ALA A 122 15.39 -6.75 0.18
CA ALA A 122 15.17 -5.53 0.96
C ALA A 122 15.20 -5.80 2.46
N LEU A 123 14.58 -6.90 2.90
CA LEU A 123 14.65 -7.39 4.27
C LEU A 123 16.10 -7.63 4.71
N ALA A 124 16.88 -8.40 3.93
CA ALA A 124 18.27 -8.71 4.24
C ALA A 124 19.17 -7.46 4.23
N SER A 125 18.87 -6.48 3.37
CA SER A 125 19.57 -5.20 3.33
C SER A 125 19.28 -4.35 4.58
N ALA A 126 18.04 -4.38 5.07
CA ALA A 126 17.65 -3.67 6.30
C ALA A 126 18.17 -4.36 7.56
N TYR A 127 18.25 -5.69 7.55
CA TYR A 127 18.64 -6.52 8.69
C TYR A 127 19.62 -7.61 8.26
N PRO A 128 20.95 -7.36 8.35
CA PRO A 128 22.00 -8.26 7.85
C PRO A 128 22.01 -9.67 8.47
N GLY A 129 21.35 -9.90 9.60
CA GLY A 129 21.20 -11.23 10.21
C GLY A 129 20.22 -12.15 9.49
N ILE A 130 19.49 -11.66 8.48
CA ILE A 130 18.54 -12.47 7.71
C ILE A 130 19.32 -13.35 6.71
N SER A 131 19.02 -14.66 6.73
CA SER A 131 19.63 -15.61 5.81
C SER A 131 19.29 -15.28 4.34
N PRO A 132 20.30 -15.22 3.45
CA PRO A 132 20.08 -15.03 2.01
C PRO A 132 19.19 -16.12 1.37
N THR A 133 19.15 -17.31 1.96
CA THR A 133 18.37 -18.45 1.43
C THR A 133 16.92 -18.45 1.91
N LEU A 134 16.50 -17.49 2.73
CA LEU A 134 15.14 -17.43 3.27
C LEU A 134 14.08 -17.39 2.16
N SER A 135 14.37 -16.68 1.07
CA SER A 135 13.51 -16.55 -0.13
C SER A 135 13.24 -17.89 -0.84
N THR A 136 14.09 -18.90 -0.64
CA THR A 136 13.93 -20.21 -1.29
C THR A 136 12.91 -21.10 -0.58
N LYS A 137 12.58 -20.78 0.69
CA LYS A 137 11.61 -21.57 1.48
C LYS A 137 10.20 -21.37 0.95
N GLY A 138 9.46 -22.47 0.80
CA GLY A 138 8.11 -22.49 0.25
C GLY A 138 7.15 -21.49 0.87
N LYS A 139 7.22 -21.29 2.21
CA LYS A 139 6.37 -20.36 2.95
C LYS A 139 6.42 -18.91 2.41
N TYR A 140 7.54 -18.46 1.87
CA TYR A 140 7.72 -17.07 1.43
C TYR A 140 7.58 -16.91 -0.09
N ARG A 141 7.13 -17.95 -0.80
CA ARG A 141 6.95 -17.87 -2.26
C ARG A 141 5.73 -17.05 -2.66
N ASP A 142 4.71 -17.05 -1.83
CA ASP A 142 3.52 -16.22 -1.96
C ASP A 142 3.34 -15.43 -0.67
N PRO A 143 3.81 -14.17 -0.64
CA PRO A 143 3.72 -13.33 0.56
C PRO A 143 2.28 -13.05 1.00
N ASP A 144 1.35 -12.95 0.05
CA ASP A 144 -0.05 -12.62 0.31
C ASP A 144 -0.82 -13.82 0.90
N ALA A 145 -0.27 -15.02 0.78
CA ALA A 145 -0.79 -16.22 1.45
C ALA A 145 -0.24 -16.42 2.87
N ILE A 146 0.64 -15.53 3.36
CA ILE A 146 1.20 -15.63 4.70
C ILE A 146 0.20 -15.09 5.72
N VAL A 147 -0.55 -16.02 6.30
CA VAL A 147 -1.37 -15.75 7.50
C VAL A 147 -0.48 -15.27 8.63
N ASP A 148 -0.94 -14.24 9.35
CA ASP A 148 -0.21 -13.60 10.46
C ASP A 148 1.12 -13.03 9.95
N ALA A 149 1.04 -12.14 8.95
CA ALA A 149 2.18 -11.57 8.26
C ALA A 149 3.08 -10.79 9.22
N TRP A 150 2.49 -9.98 10.10
CA TRP A 150 3.19 -9.30 11.19
C TRP A 150 3.97 -10.25 12.10
N GLU A 151 3.36 -11.29 12.65
CA GLU A 151 4.00 -12.26 13.55
C GLU A 151 5.04 -13.11 12.81
N THR A 152 4.83 -13.35 11.52
CA THR A 152 5.82 -14.00 10.67
C THR A 152 7.04 -13.11 10.47
N LEU A 153 6.85 -11.82 10.20
CA LEU A 153 7.92 -10.84 10.10
C LEU A 153 8.68 -10.69 11.42
N GLU A 154 7.98 -10.60 12.55
CA GLU A 154 8.58 -10.55 13.89
C GLU A 154 9.50 -11.74 14.14
N ARG A 155 9.03 -12.96 13.87
CA ARG A 155 9.87 -14.16 14.03
C ARG A 155 11.08 -14.18 13.10
N VAL A 156 10.95 -13.66 11.87
CA VAL A 156 12.08 -13.56 10.94
C VAL A 156 13.13 -12.60 11.49
N LEU A 157 12.71 -11.41 11.94
CA LEU A 157 13.61 -10.39 12.46
C LEU A 157 14.25 -10.80 13.80
N GLN A 158 13.49 -11.41 14.71
CA GLN A 158 14.03 -11.91 15.98
C GLN A 158 15.11 -12.98 15.76
N ARG A 159 14.90 -13.91 14.81
CA ARG A 159 15.92 -14.90 14.42
C ARG A 159 17.16 -14.26 13.80
N ALA A 160 17.02 -13.08 13.19
CA ALA A 160 18.11 -12.27 12.68
C ALA A 160 18.76 -11.36 13.74
N GLY A 161 18.38 -11.50 15.01
CA GLY A 161 18.97 -10.75 16.13
C GLY A 161 18.28 -9.43 16.44
N TYR A 162 17.08 -9.15 15.92
CA TYR A 162 16.32 -7.97 16.29
C TYR A 162 15.94 -8.03 17.78
N PRO A 163 16.25 -7.01 18.59
CA PRO A 163 16.01 -7.05 20.03
C PRO A 163 14.55 -6.72 20.38
N GLY A 164 13.93 -7.58 21.18
CA GLY A 164 12.63 -7.32 21.79
C GLY A 164 11.45 -7.33 20.81
N ARG A 165 10.41 -6.56 21.15
CA ARG A 165 9.19 -6.42 20.33
C ARG A 165 9.46 -5.53 19.13
N LEU A 166 8.93 -5.91 17.97
CA LEU A 166 9.04 -5.10 16.77
C LEU A 166 8.37 -3.73 16.92
N GLN A 167 9.05 -2.70 16.41
CA GLN A 167 8.50 -1.34 16.32
C GLN A 167 7.98 -1.12 14.89
N LYS A 168 6.68 -1.32 14.65
CA LYS A 168 6.05 -1.29 13.30
C LYS A 168 6.56 -0.16 12.40
N ILE A 169 6.49 1.08 12.89
CA ILE A 169 6.92 2.28 12.13
C ILE A 169 8.41 2.22 11.75
N ARG A 170 9.29 1.84 12.69
CA ARG A 170 10.73 1.72 12.43
C ARG A 170 11.02 0.61 11.44
N VAL A 171 10.37 -0.54 11.60
CA VAL A 171 10.54 -1.71 10.75
C VAL A 171 10.08 -1.41 9.33
N ALA A 172 8.89 -0.85 9.18
CA ALA A 172 8.33 -0.41 7.90
C ALA A 172 9.26 0.59 7.19
N SER A 173 9.72 1.63 7.90
CA SER A 173 10.65 2.63 7.35
C SER A 173 11.99 2.01 6.90
N SER A 174 12.56 1.10 7.71
CA SER A 174 13.86 0.51 7.43
C SER A 174 13.84 -0.43 6.23
N ILE A 175 12.82 -1.29 6.13
CA ILE A 175 12.69 -2.26 5.02
C ILE A 175 12.33 -1.54 3.72
N SER A 176 11.33 -0.65 3.76
CA SER A 176 10.83 0.05 2.56
C SER A 176 11.88 0.91 1.86
N ARG A 177 12.90 1.38 2.58
CA ARG A 177 14.06 2.07 1.99
C ARG A 177 14.79 1.20 0.97
N TYR A 178 14.85 -0.11 1.16
CA TYR A 178 15.53 -1.04 0.26
C TYR A 178 14.59 -1.80 -0.69
N MET A 179 13.27 -1.65 -0.53
CA MET A 179 12.30 -2.30 -1.41
C MET A 179 12.46 -1.84 -2.86
N VAL A 180 12.49 -2.79 -3.79
CA VAL A 180 12.51 -2.54 -5.23
C VAL A 180 11.16 -2.97 -5.79
N PRO A 181 10.34 -2.04 -6.33
CA PRO A 181 8.99 -2.36 -6.75
C PRO A 181 8.90 -3.56 -7.70
N GLU A 182 9.79 -3.64 -8.68
CA GLU A 182 9.79 -4.66 -9.73
C GLU A 182 10.18 -6.06 -9.24
N ARG A 183 10.89 -6.15 -8.11
CA ARG A 183 11.35 -7.41 -7.52
C ARG A 183 10.31 -8.01 -6.56
N ASN A 184 9.43 -7.17 -6.01
CA ASN A 184 8.54 -7.59 -4.95
C ASN A 184 7.52 -8.64 -5.44
N ARG A 185 7.38 -9.73 -4.71
CA ARG A 185 6.56 -10.88 -5.12
C ARG A 185 5.12 -10.85 -4.63
N SER A 186 4.75 -9.91 -3.76
CA SER A 186 3.37 -9.76 -3.31
C SER A 186 2.47 -9.32 -4.46
N ALA A 187 1.42 -10.09 -4.76
CA ALA A 187 0.51 -9.78 -5.86
C ALA A 187 -0.31 -8.50 -5.59
N SER A 188 -0.66 -8.26 -4.33
CA SER A 188 -1.36 -7.06 -3.88
C SER A 188 -0.45 -5.83 -3.92
N PHE A 189 0.84 -5.96 -3.59
CA PHE A 189 1.82 -4.90 -3.80
C PHE A 189 2.01 -4.59 -5.29
N GLN A 190 2.13 -5.61 -6.15
CA GLN A 190 2.22 -5.41 -7.59
C GLN A 190 0.95 -4.74 -8.15
N SER A 191 -0.22 -5.13 -7.66
CA SER A 191 -1.49 -4.49 -8.02
C SER A 191 -1.54 -3.02 -7.62
N PHE A 192 -0.97 -2.67 -6.46
CA PHE A 192 -0.78 -1.28 -6.02
C PHE A 192 0.14 -0.51 -6.98
N CYS A 193 1.32 -1.05 -7.31
CA CYS A 193 2.28 -0.44 -8.23
C CYS A 193 1.69 -0.20 -9.63
N GLN A 194 1.06 -1.22 -10.21
CA GLN A 194 0.36 -1.13 -11.50
C GLN A 194 -0.80 -0.13 -11.46
N GLY A 195 -1.45 0.00 -10.31
CA GLY A 195 -2.48 1.01 -10.07
C GLY A 195 -1.93 2.43 -10.20
N LEU A 196 -0.81 2.71 -9.55
CA LEU A 196 -0.11 3.99 -9.63
C LEU A 196 0.42 4.27 -11.04
N GLN A 197 0.99 3.27 -11.71
CA GLN A 197 1.42 3.40 -13.11
C GLN A 197 0.24 3.75 -14.03
N ALA A 198 -0.92 3.14 -13.83
CA ALA A 198 -2.12 3.48 -14.57
C ALA A 198 -2.71 4.86 -14.20
N CYS A 199 -2.43 5.38 -13.01
CA CYS A 199 -2.71 6.79 -12.71
C CYS A 199 -1.84 7.69 -13.59
N ILE A 200 -0.53 7.44 -13.62
CA ILE A 200 0.46 8.22 -14.39
C ILE A 200 0.15 8.20 -15.89
N GLY A 201 -0.20 7.04 -16.45
CA GLY A 201 -0.46 6.85 -17.88
C GLY A 201 -1.74 7.50 -18.42
N GLN A 202 -2.57 8.11 -17.57
CA GLN A 202 -3.78 8.84 -18.03
C GLN A 202 -3.49 10.23 -18.59
N GLN A 203 -2.23 10.67 -18.57
CA GLN A 203 -1.78 11.82 -19.34
C GLN A 203 -1.17 11.32 -20.65
N SER A 204 -2.01 11.11 -21.66
CA SER A 204 -1.60 10.96 -23.07
C SER A 204 -2.70 11.53 -23.95
#